data_AF-A0A7K2ZK88-F1
#
_entry.id   AF-A0A7K2ZK88-F1
#
_cell.length_a   1.000
_cell.length_b   1.000
_cell.length_c   1.000
_cell.angle_alpha   90.00
_cell.angle_beta   90.00
_cell.angle_gamma   90.00
#
_symmetry.space_group_name_H-M   'P 1'
#
loop_
_entity.id
_entity.type
_entity.pdbx_description
1 polymer ?
#
loop_
_entity_poly.entity_id
_entity_poly.type
_entity_poly.pdbx_seq_one_letter_code
_entity_poly.pdbx_strand_id
1 'polypeptide(L)'
;MNERQQYTRERLVEAAACCSNLDEVVVFLGTRPYAKLHRHLLRRFTHFGIDVSHFRHGGSHTAASRPSRDTLREAVTASRSVAELLRRLGRPENGQQRKLLRQWIAEESLSTSHFLGQAHQRGRPGPTPARRPEEVLVKHVGTHRTRTVLLRRALREIGVAEQCDECGTGPVWRGSPITLEVDHINGDWSDDRAENLRLLCPNCHAVTTTWCRGGARRVTRRGTLTQAEQPRPVR
;
A
#
# COMPACT_ATOMS: atom_id res chain seq x y z
N MET A 1 -19.00 41.87 17.19
CA MET A 1 -20.12 41.29 17.96
C MET A 1 -19.56 40.14 18.78
N ASN A 2 -19.86 40.08 20.07
CA ASN A 2 -19.21 39.19 21.04
C ASN A 2 -19.72 37.74 20.85
N GLU A 3 -18.85 36.73 20.74
CA GLU A 3 -19.23 35.31 20.53
C GLU A 3 -20.24 34.82 21.59
N ARG A 4 -20.22 35.39 22.79
CA ARG A 4 -21.15 35.10 23.89
C ARG A 4 -22.60 35.54 23.63
N GLN A 5 -22.83 36.50 22.73
CA GLN A 5 -24.18 36.96 22.34
C GLN A 5 -24.75 36.20 21.14
N GLN A 6 -23.93 35.40 20.44
CA GLN A 6 -24.34 34.75 19.18
C GLN A 6 -24.99 33.39 19.39
N TYR A 7 -24.64 32.67 20.46
CA TYR A 7 -25.17 31.35 20.80
C TYR A 7 -25.89 31.34 22.14
N THR A 8 -26.74 32.34 22.40
CA THR A 8 -27.61 32.35 23.58
C THR A 8 -28.72 31.31 23.43
N ARG A 9 -29.34 30.94 24.55
CA ARG A 9 -30.41 29.93 24.55
C ARG A 9 -31.59 30.39 23.69
N GLU A 10 -31.96 31.65 23.82
CA GLU A 10 -33.12 32.26 23.15
C GLU A 10 -32.97 32.20 21.63
N ARG A 11 -31.78 32.57 21.12
CA ARG A 11 -31.48 32.55 19.69
C ARG A 11 -31.42 31.14 19.12
N LEU A 12 -30.96 30.17 19.91
CA LEU A 12 -30.93 28.77 19.48
C LEU A 12 -32.33 28.15 19.49
N VAL A 13 -33.21 28.53 20.44
CA VAL A 13 -34.62 28.10 20.42
C VAL A 13 -35.33 28.64 19.17
N GLU A 14 -35.11 29.92 18.85
CA GLU A 14 -35.67 30.54 17.65
C GLU A 14 -35.12 29.88 16.38
N ALA A 15 -33.81 29.63 16.30
CA ALA A 15 -33.21 28.91 15.20
C ALA A 15 -33.76 27.48 15.05
N ALA A 16 -34.03 26.77 16.15
CA ALA A 16 -34.63 25.44 16.12
C ALA A 16 -36.08 25.44 15.60
N ALA A 17 -36.85 26.49 15.87
CA ALA A 17 -38.22 26.63 15.38
C ALA A 17 -38.28 27.04 13.90
N CYS A 18 -37.37 27.91 13.45
CA CYS A 18 -37.41 28.49 12.11
C CYS A 18 -36.59 27.73 11.06
N CYS A 19 -35.61 26.92 11.47
CA CYS A 19 -34.71 26.22 10.56
C CYS A 19 -35.06 24.74 10.45
N SER A 20 -34.74 24.17 9.30
CA SER A 20 -34.94 22.76 8.98
C SER A 20 -33.63 21.98 8.85
N ASN A 21 -32.47 22.65 8.85
CA ASN A 21 -31.14 22.04 8.79
C ASN A 21 -30.06 22.95 9.41
N LEU A 22 -28.86 22.41 9.65
CA LEU A 22 -27.76 23.15 10.29
C LEU A 22 -27.19 24.27 9.42
N ASP A 23 -27.28 24.18 8.08
CA ASP A 23 -26.79 25.23 7.18
C ASP A 23 -27.69 26.48 7.27
N GLU A 24 -29.01 26.29 7.35
CA GLU A 24 -29.99 27.36 7.62
C GLU A 24 -29.74 28.03 8.97
N VAL A 25 -29.38 27.25 10.00
CA VAL A 25 -29.01 27.79 11.31
C VAL A 25 -27.75 28.66 11.23
N VAL A 26 -26.75 28.26 10.44
CA VAL A 26 -25.52 29.05 10.23
C VAL A 26 -25.82 30.39 9.58
N VAL A 27 -26.74 30.41 8.61
CA VAL A 27 -27.23 31.63 7.95
C VAL A 27 -28.03 32.49 8.91
N PHE A 28 -28.96 31.90 9.66
CA PHE A 28 -29.81 32.59 10.64
C PHE A 28 -28.99 33.25 11.75
N LEU A 29 -27.92 32.60 12.21
CA LEU A 29 -27.03 33.15 13.22
C LEU A 29 -26.01 34.16 12.65
N GLY A 30 -25.96 34.34 11.32
CA GLY A 30 -25.02 35.24 10.65
C GLY A 30 -23.56 34.82 10.81
N THR A 31 -23.29 33.52 10.94
CA THR A 31 -21.95 32.97 11.21
C THR A 31 -21.26 32.55 9.93
N ARG A 32 -19.92 32.68 9.87
CA ARG A 32 -19.14 32.14 8.77
C ARG A 32 -18.95 30.63 8.95
N PRO A 33 -19.20 29.79 7.92
CA PRO A 33 -18.99 28.35 8.01
C PRO A 33 -17.52 28.01 8.30
N TYR A 34 -17.27 27.13 9.27
CA TYR A 34 -15.95 26.52 9.48
C TYR A 34 -16.10 25.05 9.89
N ALA A 35 -15.05 24.26 9.68
CA ALA A 35 -15.10 22.79 9.70
C ALA A 35 -15.66 22.14 10.98
N LYS A 36 -15.64 22.84 12.13
CA LYS A 36 -16.12 22.33 13.42
C LYS A 36 -17.45 22.96 13.88
N LEU A 37 -18.03 23.88 13.10
CA LEU A 37 -19.20 24.66 13.47
C LEU A 37 -20.45 23.79 13.67
N HIS A 38 -20.74 22.86 12.76
CA HIS A 38 -21.91 21.98 12.88
C HIS A 38 -21.86 21.13 14.16
N ARG A 39 -20.67 20.61 14.49
CA ARG A 39 -20.44 19.88 15.75
C ARG A 39 -20.59 20.79 16.97
N HIS A 40 -20.12 22.03 16.89
CA HIS A 40 -20.26 23.01 17.96
C HIS A 40 -21.73 23.36 18.21
N LEU A 41 -22.50 23.63 17.16
CA LEU A 41 -23.94 23.91 17.22
C LEU A 41 -24.72 22.76 17.85
N LEU A 42 -24.49 21.51 17.42
CA LEU A 42 -25.13 20.33 18.00
C LEU A 42 -24.86 20.22 19.51
N ARG A 43 -23.61 20.45 19.96
CA ARG A 43 -23.28 20.46 21.39
C ARG A 43 -24.01 21.56 22.15
N ARG A 44 -24.22 22.73 21.53
CA ARG A 44 -24.96 23.85 22.14
C ARG A 44 -26.46 23.56 22.24
N PHE A 45 -27.08 22.97 21.22
CA PHE A 45 -28.47 22.51 21.28
C PHE A 45 -28.66 21.49 22.40
N THR A 46 -27.79 20.48 22.50
CA THR A 46 -27.80 19.51 23.60
C THR A 46 -27.61 20.15 24.97
N HIS A 47 -26.66 21.08 25.09
CA HIS A 47 -26.38 21.79 26.35
C HIS A 47 -27.60 22.56 26.87
N PHE A 48 -28.41 23.13 25.99
CA PHE A 48 -29.63 23.86 26.36
C PHE A 48 -30.91 23.02 26.36
N GLY A 49 -30.81 21.71 26.07
CA GLY A 49 -31.96 20.81 26.02
C GLY A 49 -32.95 21.13 24.91
N ILE A 50 -32.48 21.70 23.80
CA ILE A 50 -33.32 22.07 22.66
C ILE A 50 -33.37 20.87 21.71
N ASP A 51 -34.58 20.39 21.42
CA ASP A 51 -34.78 19.32 20.44
C ASP A 51 -34.58 19.85 19.01
N VAL A 52 -33.70 19.19 18.29
CA VAL A 52 -33.37 19.46 16.88
C VAL A 52 -33.42 18.17 16.05
N SER A 53 -34.11 17.14 16.55
CA SER A 53 -34.28 15.86 15.86
C SER A 53 -35.02 15.99 14.52
N HIS A 54 -35.87 17.01 14.37
CA HIS A 54 -36.57 17.36 13.13
C HIS A 54 -35.68 18.02 12.09
N PHE A 55 -34.46 18.44 12.46
CA PHE A 55 -33.52 18.96 11.47
C PHE A 55 -33.22 17.85 10.48
N ARG A 56 -33.59 18.09 9.22
CA ARG A 56 -33.05 17.39 8.08
C ARG A 56 -31.55 17.52 8.24
N HIS A 57 -30.92 16.38 8.48
CA HIS A 57 -29.47 16.36 8.47
C HIS A 57 -29.14 16.87 7.07
N GLY A 58 -28.47 18.03 7.02
CA GLY A 58 -27.82 18.56 5.84
C GLY A 58 -26.70 17.59 5.47
N GLY A 59 -27.10 16.38 5.10
CA GLY A 59 -26.28 15.44 4.40
C GLY A 59 -26.12 16.06 3.04
N SER A 60 -25.11 16.91 2.93
CA SER A 60 -24.09 16.73 1.90
C SER A 60 -24.57 15.73 0.85
N HIS A 61 -24.79 16.19 -0.38
CA HIS A 61 -24.94 15.32 -1.54
C HIS A 61 -23.74 14.35 -1.73
N THR A 62 -22.77 14.33 -0.81
CA THR A 62 -21.72 13.33 -0.67
C THR A 62 -22.04 12.27 0.41
N ALA A 63 -21.83 11.00 0.03
CA ALA A 63 -21.45 9.87 0.87
C ALA A 63 -22.48 9.06 1.68
N ALA A 64 -23.66 9.56 2.07
CA ALA A 64 -24.41 8.92 3.18
C ALA A 64 -25.63 8.04 2.85
N SER A 65 -26.34 8.18 1.73
CA SER A 65 -27.45 7.26 1.42
C SER A 65 -26.93 6.01 0.72
N ARG A 66 -27.26 4.82 1.20
CA ARG A 66 -27.01 3.56 0.50
C ARG A 66 -27.70 3.60 -0.88
N PRO A 67 -27.01 3.31 -2.01
CA PRO A 67 -27.66 3.17 -3.31
C PRO A 67 -28.80 2.15 -3.25
N SER A 68 -29.85 2.34 -4.05
CA SER A 68 -30.89 1.32 -4.17
C SER A 68 -30.29 0.01 -4.68
N ARG A 69 -30.96 -1.11 -4.36
CA ARG A 69 -30.52 -2.45 -4.78
C ARG A 69 -30.31 -2.54 -6.30
N ASP A 70 -31.22 -1.97 -7.08
CA ASP A 70 -31.18 -2.03 -8.54
C ASP A 70 -30.04 -1.17 -9.09
N THR A 71 -29.86 0.06 -8.58
CA THR A 71 -28.72 0.90 -8.94
C THR A 71 -27.38 0.24 -8.60
N LEU A 72 -27.29 -0.44 -7.45
CA LEU A 72 -26.07 -1.14 -7.07
C LEU A 72 -25.80 -2.33 -8.00
N ARG A 73 -26.82 -3.12 -8.34
CA ARG A 73 -26.71 -4.27 -9.25
C ARG A 73 -26.28 -3.85 -10.66
N GLU A 74 -26.93 -2.83 -11.22
CA GLU A 74 -26.58 -2.27 -12.53
C GLU A 74 -25.14 -1.77 -12.55
N ALA A 75 -24.74 -1.00 -11.53
CA ALA A 75 -23.40 -0.46 -11.43
C ALA A 75 -22.33 -1.57 -11.27
N VAL A 76 -22.60 -2.62 -10.49
CA VAL A 76 -21.69 -3.77 -10.33
C VAL A 76 -21.53 -4.52 -11.66
N THR A 77 -22.62 -4.74 -12.40
CA THR A 77 -22.59 -5.44 -13.69
C THR A 77 -21.81 -4.64 -14.74
N ALA A 78 -21.98 -3.31 -14.76
CA ALA A 78 -21.33 -2.41 -15.70
C ALA A 78 -19.85 -2.07 -15.36
N SER A 79 -19.34 -2.51 -14.21
CA SER A 79 -17.99 -2.18 -13.74
C SER A 79 -17.04 -3.38 -13.80
N ARG A 80 -15.74 -3.11 -14.01
CA ARG A 80 -14.68 -4.14 -13.95
C ARG A 80 -13.74 -3.96 -12.76
N SER A 81 -13.98 -2.94 -11.93
CA SER A 81 -13.21 -2.67 -10.70
C SER A 81 -14.03 -1.89 -9.67
N VAL A 82 -13.63 -1.98 -8.40
CA VAL A 82 -14.22 -1.18 -7.30
C VAL A 82 -14.06 0.32 -7.53
N ALA A 83 -12.96 0.76 -8.15
CA ALA A 83 -12.72 2.18 -8.43
C ALA A 83 -13.68 2.70 -9.52
N GLU A 84 -13.89 1.92 -10.57
CA GLU A 84 -14.88 2.23 -11.62
C GLU A 84 -16.30 2.25 -11.07
N LEU A 85 -16.64 1.28 -10.22
CA LEU A 85 -17.94 1.21 -9.53
C LEU A 85 -18.20 2.47 -8.69
N LEU A 86 -17.23 2.93 -7.91
CA LEU A 86 -17.35 4.17 -7.14
C LEU A 86 -17.52 5.40 -8.03
N ARG A 87 -16.78 5.49 -9.13
CA ARG A 87 -16.94 6.59 -10.11
C ARG A 87 -18.32 6.61 -10.73
N ARG A 88 -18.86 5.45 -11.14
CA ARG A 88 -20.22 5.33 -11.71
C ARG A 88 -21.31 5.71 -10.71
N LEU A 89 -21.10 5.42 -9.42
CA LEU A 89 -22.00 5.81 -8.35
C LEU A 89 -21.83 7.29 -7.92
N GLY A 90 -20.96 8.06 -8.58
CA GLY A 90 -20.68 9.45 -8.22
C GLY A 90 -20.02 9.61 -6.85
N ARG A 91 -19.33 8.58 -6.36
CA ARG A 91 -18.77 8.52 -5.01
C ARG A 91 -17.27 8.74 -4.99
N PRO A 92 -16.75 9.41 -3.95
CA PRO A 92 -15.32 9.63 -3.82
C PRO A 92 -14.59 8.31 -3.60
N GLU A 93 -13.45 8.16 -4.27
CA GLU A 93 -12.58 6.99 -4.13
C GLU A 93 -11.74 7.10 -2.84
N ASN A 94 -12.30 6.66 -1.71
CA ASN A 94 -11.60 6.63 -0.43
C ASN A 94 -11.84 5.32 0.35
N GLY A 95 -11.07 5.10 1.41
CA GLY A 95 -11.12 3.86 2.20
C GLY A 95 -12.49 3.60 2.83
N GLN A 96 -13.18 4.65 3.31
CA GLN A 96 -14.51 4.54 3.91
C GLN A 96 -15.56 4.09 2.88
N GLN A 97 -15.60 4.72 1.71
CA GLN A 97 -16.54 4.36 0.64
C GLN A 97 -16.27 2.94 0.11
N ARG A 98 -14.99 2.54 -0.01
CA ARG A 98 -14.63 1.16 -0.37
C ARG A 98 -15.14 0.13 0.65
N LYS A 99 -15.11 0.47 1.95
CA LYS A 99 -15.64 -0.40 3.02
C LYS A 99 -17.16 -0.53 2.93
N LEU A 100 -17.87 0.60 2.83
CA LEU A 100 -19.34 0.63 2.70
C LEU A 100 -19.81 -0.13 1.45
N LEU A 101 -19.14 0.07 0.33
CA LEU A 101 -19.47 -0.60 -0.93
C LEU A 101 -19.32 -2.12 -0.82
N ARG A 102 -18.25 -2.63 -0.18
CA ARG A 102 -18.08 -4.07 0.05
C ARG A 102 -19.17 -4.63 0.96
N GLN A 103 -19.56 -3.88 1.99
CA GLN A 103 -20.66 -4.25 2.87
C GLN A 103 -21.98 -4.38 2.09
N TRP A 104 -22.35 -3.38 1.29
CA TRP A 104 -23.58 -3.43 0.50
C TRP A 104 -23.59 -4.55 -0.54
N ILE A 105 -22.46 -4.80 -1.21
CA ILE A 105 -22.31 -5.91 -2.16
C ILE A 105 -22.54 -7.27 -1.47
N ALA A 106 -22.01 -7.44 -0.26
CA ALA A 106 -22.17 -8.66 0.52
C ALA A 106 -23.62 -8.82 1.02
N GLU A 107 -24.25 -7.74 1.51
CA GLU A 107 -25.64 -7.75 1.98
C GLU A 107 -26.64 -8.07 0.85
N GLU A 108 -26.34 -7.66 -0.38
CA GLU A 108 -27.17 -7.92 -1.57
C GLU A 108 -26.79 -9.20 -2.32
N SER A 109 -25.80 -9.97 -1.82
CA SER A 109 -25.27 -11.19 -2.45
C SER A 109 -24.89 -10.99 -3.93
N LEU A 110 -24.30 -9.84 -4.27
CA LEU A 110 -23.89 -9.52 -5.64
C LEU A 110 -22.52 -10.12 -5.95
N SER A 111 -22.39 -10.81 -7.10
CA SER A 111 -21.10 -11.32 -7.55
C SER A 111 -20.20 -10.19 -8.06
N THR A 112 -18.93 -10.23 -7.65
CA THR A 112 -17.85 -9.37 -8.15
C THR A 112 -16.70 -10.18 -8.74
N SER A 113 -16.93 -11.45 -9.09
CA SER A 113 -15.90 -12.35 -9.63
C SER A 113 -15.27 -11.83 -10.93
N HIS A 114 -16.00 -11.03 -11.70
CA HIS A 114 -15.50 -10.37 -12.92
C HIS A 114 -14.62 -9.14 -12.63
N PHE A 115 -14.50 -8.71 -11.37
CA PHE A 115 -13.62 -7.59 -11.01
C PHE A 115 -12.17 -8.05 -11.05
N LEU A 116 -11.40 -7.50 -11.99
CA LEU A 116 -10.03 -7.94 -12.23
C LEU A 116 -9.05 -7.40 -11.17
N GLY A 117 -9.37 -6.28 -10.51
CA GLY A 117 -8.53 -5.68 -9.48
C GLY A 117 -7.08 -5.47 -9.94
N GLN A 118 -6.12 -5.98 -9.17
CA GLN A 118 -4.69 -5.94 -9.53
C GLN A 118 -4.35 -6.86 -10.72
N ALA A 119 -5.21 -7.81 -11.08
CA ALA A 119 -5.03 -8.69 -12.22
C ALA A 119 -5.50 -8.09 -13.54
N HIS A 120 -5.94 -6.82 -13.59
CA HIS A 120 -6.38 -6.19 -14.85
C HIS A 120 -5.25 -6.07 -15.90
N GLN A 121 -3.98 -6.05 -15.46
CA GLN A 121 -2.81 -6.11 -16.34
C GLN A 121 -2.14 -7.49 -16.35
N ARG A 122 -2.72 -8.50 -15.71
CA ARG A 122 -2.08 -9.82 -15.63
C ARG A 122 -1.99 -10.42 -17.03
N GLY A 123 -0.77 -10.79 -17.44
CA GLY A 123 -0.50 -11.30 -18.79
C GLY A 123 -0.35 -10.22 -19.87
N ARG A 124 -0.53 -8.94 -19.54
CA ARG A 124 -0.21 -7.82 -20.44
C ARG A 124 1.20 -7.30 -20.12
N PRO A 125 2.03 -6.99 -21.13
CA PRO A 125 3.27 -6.28 -20.89
C PRO A 125 2.98 -4.96 -20.17
N GLY A 126 3.83 -4.62 -19.19
CA GLY A 126 3.76 -3.30 -18.58
C GLY A 126 4.00 -2.20 -19.63
N PRO A 127 3.49 -0.97 -19.39
CA PRO A 127 3.66 0.13 -20.34
C PRO A 127 5.14 0.54 -20.51
N THR A 128 5.98 0.25 -19.52
CA THR A 128 7.42 0.49 -19.59
C THR A 128 8.13 -0.81 -19.99
N PRO A 129 8.93 -0.80 -21.08
CA PRO A 129 9.72 -1.96 -21.46
C PRO A 129 10.72 -2.31 -20.35
N ALA A 130 10.99 -3.61 -20.19
CA ALA A 130 12.02 -4.05 -19.28
C ALA A 130 13.39 -3.56 -19.77
N ARG A 131 14.15 -2.89 -18.89
CA ARG A 131 15.56 -2.54 -19.14
C ARG A 131 16.34 -3.79 -19.51
N ARG A 132 17.29 -3.69 -20.43
CA ARG A 132 18.14 -4.82 -20.82
C ARG A 132 19.22 -5.11 -19.77
N PRO A 133 19.82 -6.32 -19.74
CA PRO A 133 20.92 -6.61 -18.82
C PRO A 133 22.07 -5.62 -18.89
N GLU A 134 22.45 -5.17 -20.08
CA GLU A 134 23.59 -4.27 -20.31
C GLU A 134 23.33 -2.86 -19.79
N GLU A 135 22.05 -2.49 -19.59
CA GLU A 135 21.69 -1.23 -18.96
C GLU A 135 21.64 -1.35 -17.43
N VAL A 136 21.40 -2.55 -16.91
CA VAL A 136 21.24 -2.82 -15.47
C VAL A 136 22.59 -3.13 -14.83
N LEU A 137 23.43 -3.93 -15.48
CA LEU A 137 24.70 -4.44 -14.97
C LEU A 137 25.84 -3.47 -15.26
N VAL A 138 25.72 -2.26 -14.72
CA VAL A 138 26.68 -1.17 -14.93
C VAL A 138 27.06 -0.53 -13.61
N LYS A 139 28.25 0.07 -13.56
CA LYS A 139 28.59 0.97 -12.46
C LYS A 139 27.86 2.28 -12.66
N HIS A 140 27.15 2.77 -11.63
CA HIS A 140 26.34 3.97 -11.72
C HIS A 140 26.67 4.98 -10.64
N VAL A 141 26.39 6.26 -10.88
CA VAL A 141 26.57 7.36 -9.91
C VAL A 141 25.26 7.78 -9.23
N GLY A 142 24.21 6.96 -9.35
CA GLY A 142 22.89 7.25 -8.78
C GLY A 142 22.89 7.31 -7.25
N THR A 143 21.88 7.95 -6.68
CA THR A 143 21.70 8.07 -5.22
C THR A 143 20.96 6.89 -4.60
N HIS A 144 20.42 5.99 -5.41
CA HIS A 144 19.61 4.84 -4.97
C HIS A 144 20.19 3.55 -5.51
N ARG A 145 20.24 2.53 -4.65
CA ARG A 145 20.67 1.18 -5.03
C ARG A 145 19.71 0.56 -6.05
N THR A 146 20.27 -0.12 -7.05
CA THR A 146 19.48 -0.93 -7.97
C THR A 146 18.69 -1.99 -7.22
N ARG A 147 17.41 -2.14 -7.54
CA ARG A 147 16.54 -3.14 -6.90
C ARG A 147 17.07 -4.54 -7.19
N THR A 148 17.26 -5.36 -6.17
CA THR A 148 17.83 -6.72 -6.27
C THR A 148 17.11 -7.62 -7.26
N VAL A 149 15.80 -7.43 -7.46
CA VAL A 149 15.01 -8.19 -8.45
C VAL A 149 15.48 -7.91 -9.88
N LEU A 150 15.91 -6.68 -10.19
CA LEU A 150 16.45 -6.32 -11.50
C LEU A 150 17.84 -6.95 -11.71
N LEU A 151 18.69 -6.92 -10.69
CA LEU A 151 20.02 -7.54 -10.74
C LEU A 151 19.93 -9.05 -10.97
N ARG A 152 19.10 -9.76 -10.18
CA ARG A 152 18.88 -11.21 -10.35
C ARG A 152 18.35 -11.55 -11.75
N ARG A 153 17.39 -10.76 -12.25
CA ARG A 153 16.86 -10.96 -13.60
C ARG A 153 17.96 -10.78 -14.67
N ALA A 154 18.72 -9.70 -14.58
CA ALA A 154 19.79 -9.39 -15.53
C ALA A 154 20.91 -10.45 -15.50
N LEU A 155 21.35 -10.89 -14.32
CA LEU A 155 22.34 -11.97 -14.16
C LEU A 155 21.86 -13.27 -14.81
N ARG A 156 20.61 -13.65 -14.58
CA ARG A 156 20.01 -14.83 -15.22
C ARG A 156 19.94 -14.70 -16.75
N GLU A 157 19.58 -13.51 -17.25
CA GLU A 157 19.47 -13.23 -18.69
C GLU A 157 20.83 -13.34 -19.41
N ILE A 158 21.95 -13.01 -18.74
CA ILE A 158 23.31 -13.20 -19.30
C ILE A 158 23.88 -14.61 -19.05
N GLY A 159 23.10 -15.52 -18.46
CA GLY A 159 23.49 -16.92 -18.27
C GLY A 159 24.23 -17.23 -16.97
N VAL A 160 24.21 -16.34 -15.96
CA VAL A 160 24.74 -16.67 -14.63
C VAL A 160 23.87 -17.77 -14.00
N ALA A 161 24.52 -18.84 -13.53
CA ALA A 161 23.85 -19.95 -12.88
C ALA A 161 23.16 -19.50 -11.58
N GLU A 162 21.93 -19.96 -11.36
CA GLU A 162 21.17 -19.64 -10.14
C GLU A 162 21.60 -20.54 -8.97
N GLN A 163 22.88 -20.45 -8.60
CA GLN A 163 23.49 -21.20 -7.51
C GLN A 163 24.38 -20.30 -6.66
N CYS A 164 24.65 -20.72 -5.42
CA CYS A 164 25.59 -20.04 -4.55
C CYS A 164 27.01 -20.19 -5.11
N ASP A 165 27.72 -19.08 -5.29
CA ASP A 165 29.09 -19.06 -5.83
C ASP A 165 30.13 -19.62 -4.84
N GLU A 166 29.79 -19.72 -3.55
CA GLU A 166 30.68 -20.28 -2.52
C GLU A 166 30.46 -21.78 -2.29
N CYS A 167 29.21 -22.22 -2.15
CA CYS A 167 28.89 -23.60 -1.76
C CYS A 167 28.08 -24.39 -2.80
N GLY A 168 27.74 -23.79 -3.94
CA GLY A 168 26.99 -24.44 -5.01
C GLY A 168 25.51 -24.72 -4.70
N THR A 169 24.99 -24.27 -3.55
CA THR A 169 23.56 -24.44 -3.22
C THR A 169 22.68 -23.75 -4.26
N GLY A 170 21.81 -24.51 -4.93
CA GLY A 170 20.85 -23.99 -5.91
C GLY A 170 19.68 -23.22 -5.28
N PRO A 171 18.62 -22.92 -6.06
CA PRO A 171 17.49 -22.12 -5.60
C PRO A 171 16.46 -22.93 -4.80
N VAL A 172 16.74 -24.21 -4.51
CA VAL A 172 15.87 -25.10 -3.75
C VAL A 172 16.65 -25.69 -2.58
N TRP A 173 16.09 -25.53 -1.38
CA TRP A 173 16.62 -26.07 -0.14
C TRP A 173 15.57 -26.93 0.55
N ARG A 174 15.88 -28.22 0.78
CA ARG A 174 14.96 -29.19 1.42
C ARG A 174 13.56 -29.21 0.75
N GLY A 175 13.53 -29.13 -0.58
CA GLY A 175 12.30 -29.13 -1.38
C GLY A 175 11.54 -27.80 -1.41
N SER A 176 12.02 -26.76 -0.72
CA SER A 176 11.42 -25.43 -0.72
C SER A 176 12.29 -24.41 -1.46
N PRO A 177 11.72 -23.45 -2.21
CA PRO A 177 12.50 -22.39 -2.84
C PRO A 177 13.23 -21.53 -1.80
N ILE A 178 14.48 -21.22 -2.07
CA ILE A 178 15.25 -20.22 -1.31
C ILE A 178 15.68 -19.09 -2.22
N THR A 179 15.78 -17.89 -1.65
CA THR A 179 16.34 -16.76 -2.37
C THR A 179 17.85 -16.77 -2.22
N LEU A 180 18.56 -16.86 -3.35
CA LEU A 180 19.96 -16.49 -3.42
C LEU A 180 20.08 -14.96 -3.40
N GLU A 181 20.91 -14.46 -2.50
CA GLU A 181 21.13 -13.05 -2.25
C GLU A 181 22.23 -12.53 -3.19
N VAL A 182 22.07 -11.30 -3.68
CA VAL A 182 23.07 -10.65 -4.51
C VAL A 182 24.05 -9.93 -3.60
N ASP A 183 25.31 -10.37 -3.62
CA ASP A 183 26.41 -9.73 -2.91
C ASP A 183 27.31 -8.99 -3.91
N HIS A 184 27.81 -7.84 -3.48
CA HIS A 184 28.79 -7.05 -4.23
C HIS A 184 30.17 -7.43 -3.68
N ILE A 185 31.02 -8.03 -4.51
CA ILE A 185 32.33 -8.56 -4.10
C ILE A 185 33.20 -7.47 -3.47
N ASN A 186 33.23 -6.28 -4.06
CA ASN A 186 33.95 -5.13 -3.54
C ASN A 186 33.19 -4.36 -2.42
N GLY A 187 31.97 -4.77 -2.11
CA GLY A 187 31.07 -4.11 -1.16
C GLY A 187 30.47 -2.79 -1.66
N ASP A 188 30.82 -2.27 -2.83
CA ASP A 188 30.27 -1.05 -3.44
C ASP A 188 28.90 -1.35 -4.07
N TRP A 189 27.84 -0.83 -3.45
CA TRP A 189 26.47 -1.06 -3.90
C TRP A 189 26.13 -0.40 -5.24
N SER A 190 26.98 0.52 -5.71
CA SER A 190 26.79 1.26 -6.96
C SER A 190 27.47 0.58 -8.16
N ASP A 191 28.27 -0.45 -7.88
CA ASP A 191 29.02 -1.20 -8.88
C ASP A 191 28.29 -2.49 -9.25
N ASP A 192 27.20 -2.36 -10.02
CA ASP A 192 26.34 -3.48 -10.42
C ASP A 192 26.89 -4.27 -11.63
N ARG A 193 28.14 -4.06 -12.01
CA ARG A 193 28.75 -4.82 -13.11
C ARG A 193 28.78 -6.31 -12.80
N ALA A 194 28.52 -7.15 -13.81
CA ALA A 194 28.36 -8.59 -13.63
C ALA A 194 29.55 -9.24 -12.93
N GLU A 195 30.78 -8.80 -13.26
CA GLU A 195 32.02 -9.29 -12.67
C GLU A 195 32.20 -8.95 -11.18
N ASN A 196 31.43 -8.00 -10.66
CA ASN A 196 31.45 -7.58 -9.25
C ASN A 196 30.28 -8.18 -8.45
N LEU A 197 29.32 -8.83 -9.10
CA LEU A 197 28.17 -9.45 -8.46
C LEU A 197 28.39 -10.95 -8.30
N ARG A 198 27.92 -11.48 -7.18
CA ARG A 198 27.84 -12.92 -6.93
C ARG A 198 26.53 -13.30 -6.27
N LEU A 199 26.06 -14.51 -6.53
CA LEU A 199 24.87 -15.07 -5.88
C LEU A 199 25.31 -15.91 -4.69
N LEU A 200 24.76 -15.64 -3.50
CA LEU A 200 25.09 -16.37 -2.28
C LEU A 200 23.82 -16.91 -1.62
N CYS A 201 23.87 -18.11 -1.06
CA CYS A 201 22.80 -18.56 -0.17
C CYS A 201 22.83 -17.75 1.15
N PRO A 202 21.71 -17.67 1.90
CA PRO A 202 21.65 -16.87 3.13
C PRO A 202 22.74 -17.20 4.15
N ASN A 203 23.15 -18.47 4.23
CA ASN A 203 24.20 -18.91 5.15
C ASN A 203 25.60 -18.43 4.71
N CYS A 204 25.93 -18.52 3.42
CA CYS A 204 27.21 -18.04 2.89
C CYS A 204 27.26 -16.51 2.89
N HIS A 205 26.15 -15.83 2.59
CA HIS A 205 26.12 -14.39 2.60
C HIS A 205 26.31 -13.82 4.01
N ALA A 206 25.72 -14.45 5.03
CA ALA A 206 25.85 -14.04 6.43
C ALA A 206 27.29 -14.02 6.99
N VAL A 207 28.21 -14.75 6.36
CA VAL A 207 29.64 -14.80 6.77
C VAL A 207 30.55 -13.94 5.90
N THR A 208 30.00 -13.20 4.94
CA THR A 208 30.79 -12.26 4.13
C THR A 208 31.23 -11.05 4.95
N THR A 209 32.36 -10.45 4.57
CA THR A 209 32.84 -9.20 5.17
C THR A 209 31.96 -7.99 4.83
N THR A 210 31.16 -8.10 3.76
CA THR A 210 30.22 -7.09 3.26
C THR A 210 28.84 -7.19 3.92
N TRP A 211 28.55 -8.29 4.62
CA TRP A 211 27.28 -8.52 5.33
C TRP A 211 27.00 -7.46 6.38
N CYS A 212 25.80 -6.86 6.32
CA CYS A 212 25.25 -5.89 7.28
C CYS A 212 26.12 -4.66 7.60
N ARG A 213 27.22 -4.40 6.86
CA ARG A 213 28.20 -3.31 7.09
C ARG A 213 28.35 -2.93 8.57
N GLY A 214 28.89 -3.88 9.33
CA GLY A 214 29.23 -3.72 10.74
C GLY A 214 30.11 -4.87 11.24
N GLY A 215 31.22 -5.13 10.57
CA GLY A 215 32.11 -6.24 10.90
C GLY A 215 33.49 -6.10 10.28
N ALA A 216 34.17 -4.97 10.51
CA ALA A 216 35.62 -4.93 10.42
C ALA A 216 36.22 -5.83 11.51
N ARG A 217 36.12 -7.15 11.35
CA ARG A 217 36.94 -8.13 12.06
C ARG A 217 37.98 -8.62 11.08
N ARG A 218 39.24 -8.29 11.38
CA ARG A 218 40.44 -8.76 10.69
C ARG A 218 40.31 -10.23 10.33
N VAL A 219 40.63 -10.51 9.07
CA VAL A 219 40.83 -11.81 8.45
C VAL A 219 41.63 -12.76 9.35
N THR A 220 41.20 -14.02 9.44
CA THR A 220 42.15 -15.14 9.46
C THR A 220 41.82 -16.05 8.28
N ARG A 221 42.59 -15.92 7.21
CA ARG A 221 42.71 -16.93 6.17
C ARG A 221 43.28 -18.17 6.88
N ARG A 222 42.47 -19.20 7.11
CA ARG A 222 42.99 -20.53 7.46
C ARG A 222 42.93 -21.40 6.22
N GLY A 223 44.13 -21.66 5.70
CA GLY A 223 44.57 -22.90 5.08
C GLY A 223 43.69 -23.53 4.00
N THR A 224 44.24 -23.59 2.80
CA THR A 224 44.11 -24.76 1.92
C THR A 224 44.14 -26.04 2.77
N LEU A 225 42.99 -26.71 2.92
CA LEU A 225 42.97 -28.11 3.32
C LEU A 225 43.08 -28.93 2.04
N THR A 226 44.33 -29.28 1.75
CA THR A 226 44.67 -30.55 1.11
C THR A 226 43.87 -31.70 1.72
N GLN A 227 43.47 -32.61 0.84
CA GLN A 227 42.74 -33.87 1.06
C GLN A 227 42.94 -34.51 2.45
N ALA A 228 41.83 -34.88 3.11
CA ALA A 228 41.80 -35.94 4.11
C ALA A 228 40.39 -36.55 4.23
N GLU A 229 40.31 -37.83 3.85
CA GLU A 229 39.40 -38.93 4.20
C GLU A 229 37.93 -38.72 4.60
N GLN A 230 37.09 -39.56 3.97
CA GLN A 230 35.67 -39.79 4.21
C GLN A 230 35.40 -40.36 5.62
N PRO A 231 34.36 -39.91 6.34
CA PRO A 231 33.80 -40.71 7.41
C PRO A 231 32.76 -41.71 6.86
N ARG A 232 32.89 -42.96 7.35
CA ARG A 232 32.04 -44.13 7.09
C ARG A 232 30.56 -43.89 7.44
N PRO A 233 29.63 -44.69 6.86
CA PRO A 233 28.19 -44.49 7.07
C PRO A 233 27.79 -44.89 8.49
N VAL A 234 26.92 -44.09 9.09
CA VAL A 234 26.15 -44.49 10.28
C VAL A 234 24.81 -45.02 9.79
N ARG A 235 24.45 -46.21 10.30
CA ARG A 235 23.25 -46.99 9.98
C ARG A 235 21.95 -46.22 10.17
#